data_AF-A0A1Y0ELL7-F1
#
_entry.id   AF-A0A1Y0ELL7-F1
#
_cell.length_a   1.000
_cell.length_b   1.000
_cell.length_c   1.000
_cell.angle_alpha   90.00
_cell.angle_beta   90.00
_cell.angle_gamma   90.00
#
_symmetry.space_group_name_H-M   'P 1'
#
loop_
_entity.id
_entity.type
_entity.pdbx_description
1 polymer ?
#
loop_
_entity_poly.entity_id
_entity_poly.type
_entity_poly.pdbx_seq_one_letter_code
_entity_poly.pdbx_strand_id
1 'polypeptide(L)'
;MRKTLLGLSAALAMAAPSLSMAAFVSGPVVYNFNFIYSGTSTGLTYDADGAPYSDLPVLLICIDHETDPPFTYDIPAAQFDTEAGARAIKGGSGAAGEAAIYWLMDQYYESYYKNGSGEQRRALQHALWELGNDYDGTAASIDPSAGKARPALEDVTEYVLIPGTTQAAFVTAYTTLYDAMRATLPTLRTTYRSGTYTMDLFSNRDPEYQHMVALIERTPANTPPLADPSITGTPQIGKTVTGSYEYADNHADPENPSGTTYRFVTSPNPDITSSSQGTVVDSGSTGGDDQTVSYTVQPTDVNQYLYYCVTPDAQTGPTPGLEVCTAAAGPVASLPPKAVPSLNQWSLMALMSLLAAMGLTRIRRPRKA
;
A
#
# COMPACT_ATOMS: atom_id res chain seq x y z
N MET A 1 35.23 -30.72 -25.79
CA MET A 1 34.59 -30.19 -24.57
C MET A 1 35.12 -28.79 -24.25
N ARG A 2 34.63 -27.76 -24.95
CA ARG A 2 34.79 -26.32 -24.67
C ARG A 2 34.27 -25.58 -25.90
N LYS A 3 32.96 -25.39 -25.98
CA LYS A 3 32.23 -24.47 -26.89
C LYS A 3 30.72 -24.72 -26.74
N THR A 4 30.15 -24.38 -25.59
CA THR A 4 28.69 -24.31 -25.36
C THR A 4 28.34 -23.61 -24.03
N LEU A 5 29.09 -22.57 -23.66
CA LEU A 5 28.89 -21.86 -22.37
C LEU A 5 28.79 -20.34 -22.51
N LEU A 6 28.48 -19.84 -23.71
CA LEU A 6 28.35 -18.40 -24.00
C LEU A 6 26.94 -18.01 -24.50
N GLY A 7 25.98 -18.94 -24.50
CA GLY A 7 24.62 -18.70 -25.02
C GLY A 7 23.51 -18.65 -23.97
N LEU A 8 23.81 -18.86 -22.69
CA LEU A 8 22.78 -18.97 -21.63
C LEU A 8 22.74 -17.79 -20.65
N SER A 9 23.64 -16.81 -20.77
CA SER A 9 23.71 -15.65 -19.87
C SER A 9 22.94 -14.42 -20.36
N ALA A 10 22.30 -14.49 -21.53
CA ALA A 10 21.55 -13.37 -22.12
C ALA A 10 20.02 -13.57 -22.13
N ALA A 11 19.52 -14.73 -21.69
CA ALA A 11 18.09 -15.06 -21.74
C ALA A 11 17.44 -15.18 -20.35
N LEU A 12 18.15 -14.82 -19.27
CA LEU A 12 17.66 -14.91 -17.89
C LEU A 12 17.42 -13.55 -17.22
N ALA A 13 17.31 -12.47 -18.01
CA ALA A 13 17.01 -11.12 -17.53
C ALA A 13 15.62 -10.60 -17.99
N MET A 14 14.80 -11.41 -18.66
CA MET A 14 13.49 -11.01 -19.19
C MET A 14 12.30 -11.65 -18.46
N ALA A 15 12.45 -11.93 -17.17
CA ALA A 15 11.34 -12.32 -16.29
C ALA A 15 11.43 -11.42 -15.05
N ALA A 16 10.55 -10.43 -14.97
CA ALA A 16 10.50 -9.48 -13.86
C ALA A 16 10.25 -10.20 -12.52
N PRO A 17 10.85 -9.70 -11.44
CA PRO A 17 10.09 -8.76 -10.61
C PRO A 17 10.93 -7.55 -10.17
N SER A 18 10.27 -6.38 -10.09
CA SER A 18 10.82 -5.03 -9.92
C SER A 18 11.63 -4.52 -11.12
N LEU A 19 11.14 -3.47 -11.76
CA LEU A 19 12.04 -2.64 -12.54
C LEU A 19 13.03 -2.01 -11.56
N SER A 20 14.31 -2.16 -11.88
CA SER A 20 15.47 -1.53 -11.25
C SER A 20 15.87 -1.97 -9.84
N MET A 21 16.67 -3.05 -9.74
CA MET A 21 17.67 -3.17 -8.64
C MET A 21 18.78 -2.11 -8.74
N ALA A 22 18.92 -1.46 -9.90
CA ALA A 22 19.86 -0.37 -10.08
C ALA A 22 19.34 0.88 -9.38
N ALA A 23 20.18 1.50 -8.56
CA ALA A 23 19.84 2.75 -7.89
C ALA A 23 19.81 3.95 -8.84
N PHE A 24 20.28 3.79 -10.08
CA PHE A 24 20.60 4.90 -10.98
C PHE A 24 20.27 4.58 -12.45
N VAL A 25 19.69 5.57 -13.14
CA VAL A 25 19.43 5.55 -14.59
C VAL A 25 19.92 6.86 -15.21
N SER A 26 20.55 6.79 -16.40
CA SER A 26 20.97 8.00 -17.11
C SER A 26 20.86 7.88 -18.63
N GLY A 27 20.72 9.01 -19.31
CA GLY A 27 20.70 9.05 -20.77
C GLY A 27 20.15 10.36 -21.35
N PRO A 28 20.13 10.51 -22.68
CA PRO A 28 19.59 11.69 -23.33
C PRO A 28 18.08 11.77 -23.16
N VAL A 29 17.55 12.96 -22.88
CA VAL A 29 16.11 13.23 -22.79
C VAL A 29 15.75 14.39 -23.70
N VAL A 30 14.71 14.22 -24.51
CA VAL A 30 14.15 15.27 -25.36
C VAL A 30 12.93 15.85 -24.64
N TYR A 31 13.11 17.01 -24.03
CA TYR A 31 12.03 17.68 -23.30
C TYR A 31 11.02 18.37 -24.23
N ASN A 32 9.74 18.30 -23.85
CA ASN A 32 8.61 18.87 -24.59
C ASN A 32 7.58 19.45 -23.60
N PHE A 33 7.31 20.75 -23.71
CA PHE A 33 6.42 21.49 -22.80
C PHE A 33 5.09 21.87 -23.44
N ASN A 34 4.40 20.89 -24.02
CA ASN A 34 3.08 21.12 -24.59
C ASN A 34 1.98 20.97 -23.52
N PHE A 35 1.84 22.00 -22.67
CA PHE A 35 0.92 22.09 -21.52
C PHE A 35 1.22 21.11 -20.36
N ILE A 36 2.24 20.28 -20.48
CA ILE A 36 2.69 19.35 -19.47
C ILE A 36 4.22 19.32 -19.47
N TYR A 37 4.83 19.23 -18.30
CA TYR A 37 6.27 19.18 -18.13
C TYR A 37 6.77 17.77 -18.33
N SER A 38 7.05 17.42 -19.60
CA SER A 38 7.49 16.07 -19.96
C SER A 38 8.75 16.04 -20.82
N GLY A 39 9.33 14.86 -20.93
CA GLY A 39 10.40 14.55 -21.87
C GLY A 39 10.34 13.10 -22.30
N THR A 40 10.93 12.79 -23.45
CA THR A 40 11.00 11.43 -23.96
C THR A 40 12.44 10.98 -24.10
N SER A 41 12.69 9.70 -23.85
CA SER A 41 14.00 9.10 -24.06
C SER A 41 13.87 7.71 -24.68
N THR A 42 14.79 7.40 -25.59
CA THR A 42 15.01 6.05 -26.13
C THR A 42 16.39 5.53 -25.76
N GLY A 43 17.11 6.23 -24.88
CA GLY A 43 18.54 6.00 -24.61
C GLY A 43 18.89 5.97 -23.14
N LEU A 44 17.89 5.81 -22.25
CA LEU A 44 18.15 5.58 -20.83
C LEU A 44 18.84 4.23 -20.62
N THR A 45 19.81 4.19 -19.73
CA THR A 45 20.57 3.00 -19.35
C THR A 45 20.67 2.91 -17.83
N TYR A 46 20.66 1.67 -17.30
CA TYR A 46 20.95 1.41 -15.89
C TYR A 46 22.44 1.64 -15.61
N ASP A 47 22.79 2.34 -14.53
CA ASP A 47 24.17 2.73 -14.21
C ASP A 47 24.86 3.51 -15.36
N ALA A 48 26.12 3.92 -15.17
CA ALA A 48 26.91 4.43 -16.30
C ALA A 48 27.31 3.24 -17.19
N ASP A 49 26.89 3.27 -18.47
CA ASP A 49 27.20 2.25 -19.49
C ASP A 49 26.56 0.86 -19.30
N GLY A 50 25.50 0.72 -18.51
CA GLY A 50 24.79 -0.55 -18.35
C GLY A 50 23.76 -0.85 -19.44
N ALA A 51 22.90 -1.83 -19.17
CA ALA A 51 21.88 -2.25 -20.12
C ALA A 51 20.86 -1.13 -20.39
N PRO A 52 20.23 -1.08 -21.58
CA PRO A 52 19.11 -0.19 -21.84
C PRO A 52 18.03 -0.37 -20.78
N TYR A 53 17.52 0.75 -20.28
CA TYR A 53 16.44 0.77 -19.29
C TYR A 53 15.13 0.20 -19.88
N SER A 54 14.86 0.52 -21.15
CA SER A 54 13.70 0.05 -21.90
C SER A 54 14.06 -0.12 -23.37
N ASP A 55 13.44 -1.09 -24.02
CA ASP A 55 13.41 -1.30 -25.47
C ASP A 55 12.36 -0.43 -26.19
N LEU A 56 11.47 0.21 -25.43
CA LEU A 56 10.48 1.16 -25.90
C LEU A 56 10.79 2.58 -25.40
N PRO A 57 10.29 3.64 -26.09
CA PRO A 57 10.40 5.00 -25.60
C PRO A 57 9.85 5.14 -24.18
N VAL A 58 10.60 5.83 -23.34
CA VAL A 58 10.23 6.20 -21.97
C VAL A 58 9.72 7.63 -21.99
N LEU A 59 8.51 7.83 -21.50
CA LEU A 59 7.95 9.14 -21.24
C LEU A 59 8.19 9.52 -19.79
N LEU A 60 8.86 10.63 -19.56
CA LEU A 60 9.10 11.20 -18.25
C LEU A 60 8.14 12.37 -18.05
N ILE A 61 7.33 12.36 -16.99
CA ILE A 61 6.45 13.49 -16.63
C ILE A 61 6.81 13.95 -15.22
N CYS A 62 7.00 15.25 -15.05
CA CYS A 62 7.34 15.84 -13.76
C CYS A 62 6.16 15.71 -12.78
N ILE A 63 6.45 15.33 -11.53
CA ILE A 63 5.46 15.18 -10.46
C ILE A 63 5.63 16.19 -9.33
N ASP A 64 6.65 17.06 -9.37
CA ASP A 64 6.76 18.20 -8.46
C ASP A 64 6.89 19.55 -9.18
N HIS A 65 6.68 20.65 -8.44
CA HIS A 65 6.90 22.01 -8.95
C HIS A 65 7.66 22.90 -7.97
N GLU A 66 8.18 22.35 -6.87
CA GLU A 66 8.84 23.14 -5.82
C GLU A 66 10.16 23.80 -6.27
N THR A 67 10.71 23.37 -7.41
CA THR A 67 11.83 24.02 -8.07
C THR A 67 11.37 24.53 -9.44
N ASP A 68 11.79 25.74 -9.83
CA ASP A 68 11.52 26.30 -11.18
C ASP A 68 11.76 25.21 -12.24
N PRO A 69 10.94 25.10 -13.31
CA PRO A 69 11.03 24.03 -14.30
C PRO A 69 12.45 23.96 -14.89
N PRO A 70 13.28 22.99 -14.49
CA PRO A 70 14.72 23.08 -14.60
C PRO A 70 15.21 22.08 -15.64
N PHE A 71 14.47 22.02 -16.74
CA PHE A 71 14.97 21.43 -17.95
C PHE A 71 15.93 22.44 -18.56
N THR A 72 17.09 22.62 -17.92
CA THR A 72 18.17 23.36 -18.57
C THR A 72 18.50 22.59 -19.82
N TYR A 73 18.27 23.21 -20.98
CA TYR A 73 18.38 22.60 -22.31
C TYR A 73 19.78 22.03 -22.64
N ASP A 74 20.74 22.17 -21.73
CA ASP A 74 22.17 21.90 -21.93
C ASP A 74 22.73 20.74 -21.08
N ILE A 75 21.91 19.84 -20.50
CA ILE A 75 22.43 18.63 -19.84
C ILE A 75 22.55 17.50 -20.88
N PRO A 76 23.77 17.04 -21.25
CA PRO A 76 23.96 16.05 -22.31
C PRO A 76 23.44 14.64 -21.95
N ALA A 77 23.23 14.36 -20.66
CA ALA A 77 22.57 13.15 -20.18
C ALA A 77 21.90 13.43 -18.83
N ALA A 78 20.57 13.35 -18.80
CA ALA A 78 19.82 13.43 -17.55
C ALA A 78 20.13 12.23 -16.66
N GLN A 79 20.03 12.43 -15.35
CA GLN A 79 20.48 11.47 -14.34
C GLN A 79 19.41 11.31 -13.27
N PHE A 80 18.99 10.08 -13.02
CA PHE A 80 17.85 9.76 -12.17
C PHE A 80 18.22 8.73 -11.10
N ASP A 81 17.89 9.00 -9.85
CA ASP A 81 17.74 7.99 -8.82
C ASP A 81 16.40 7.28 -8.98
N THR A 82 16.39 5.96 -8.87
CA THR A 82 15.17 5.14 -8.96
C THR A 82 14.57 4.89 -7.56
N GLU A 83 13.42 4.23 -7.49
CA GLU A 83 12.83 3.76 -6.23
C GLU A 83 13.79 2.89 -5.40
N ALA A 84 14.62 2.06 -6.04
CA ALA A 84 15.65 1.28 -5.35
C ALA A 84 16.76 2.15 -4.71
N GLY A 85 16.93 3.39 -5.18
CA GLY A 85 17.75 4.41 -4.52
C GLY A 85 17.09 5.08 -3.30
N ALA A 86 15.83 4.72 -3.00
CA ALA A 86 15.02 5.21 -1.88
C ALA A 86 14.74 6.73 -1.87
N ARG A 87 14.62 7.36 -3.04
CA ARG A 87 14.49 8.82 -3.17
C ARG A 87 13.40 9.30 -4.12
N ALA A 88 12.57 8.43 -4.68
CA ALA A 88 11.75 8.76 -5.84
C ALA A 88 10.51 9.65 -5.59
N ILE A 89 10.09 9.90 -4.35
CA ILE A 89 8.94 10.76 -4.03
C ILE A 89 9.29 11.79 -2.96
N LYS A 90 8.91 13.06 -3.18
CA LYS A 90 9.01 14.16 -2.22
C LYS A 90 7.74 14.35 -1.42
N GLY A 91 7.45 13.40 -0.54
CA GLY A 91 6.28 13.51 0.31
C GLY A 91 6.29 12.46 1.40
N GLY A 92 5.73 12.79 2.57
CA GLY A 92 5.58 11.85 3.69
C GLY A 92 4.61 10.69 3.40
N SER A 93 3.97 10.68 2.22
CA SER A 93 2.96 9.71 1.81
C SER A 93 3.50 8.30 1.54
N GLY A 94 4.80 8.14 1.27
CA GLY A 94 5.43 6.85 0.99
C GLY A 94 4.67 6.04 -0.08
N ALA A 95 4.39 4.76 0.22
CA ALA A 95 3.67 3.86 -0.66
C ALA A 95 2.27 4.35 -1.07
N ALA A 96 1.60 5.16 -0.24
CA ALA A 96 0.30 5.74 -0.61
C ALA A 96 0.43 6.75 -1.75
N GLY A 97 1.51 7.54 -1.78
CA GLY A 97 1.77 8.49 -2.87
C GLY A 97 2.12 7.78 -4.18
N GLU A 98 2.93 6.72 -4.09
CA GLU A 98 3.25 5.88 -5.25
C GLU A 98 1.98 5.29 -5.88
N ALA A 99 1.15 4.65 -5.06
CA ALA A 99 -0.15 4.11 -5.46
C ALA A 99 -1.03 5.17 -6.13
N ALA A 100 -1.10 6.38 -5.55
CA ALA A 100 -1.89 7.48 -6.08
C ALA A 100 -1.44 7.92 -7.48
N ILE A 101 -0.13 8.06 -7.70
CA ILE A 101 0.46 8.45 -8.99
C ILE A 101 0.19 7.38 -10.04
N TYR A 102 0.40 6.10 -9.70
CA TYR A 102 0.10 5.00 -10.62
C TYR A 102 -1.37 4.94 -10.99
N TRP A 103 -2.27 5.10 -10.01
CA TRP A 103 -3.70 5.14 -10.29
C TRP A 103 -4.06 6.30 -11.23
N LEU A 104 -3.56 7.51 -10.94
CA LEU A 104 -3.85 8.70 -11.75
C LEU A 104 -3.40 8.49 -13.21
N MET A 105 -2.19 7.97 -13.40
CA MET A 105 -1.64 7.69 -14.73
C MET A 105 -2.41 6.57 -15.44
N ASP A 106 -2.71 5.47 -14.76
CA ASP A 106 -3.47 4.34 -15.32
C ASP A 106 -4.85 4.79 -15.84
N GLN A 107 -5.53 5.65 -15.08
CA GLN A 107 -6.89 6.12 -15.41
C GLN A 107 -6.92 7.25 -16.46
N TYR A 108 -5.96 8.18 -16.41
CA TYR A 108 -6.07 9.45 -17.15
C TYR A 108 -4.98 9.68 -18.19
N TYR A 109 -3.94 8.85 -18.27
CA TYR A 109 -2.90 9.01 -19.29
C TYR A 109 -3.46 9.01 -20.72
N GLU A 110 -4.30 8.03 -21.07
CA GLU A 110 -4.82 7.94 -22.44
C GLU A 110 -5.77 9.11 -22.78
N SER A 111 -6.66 9.47 -21.86
CA SER A 111 -7.71 10.45 -22.08
C SER A 111 -7.24 11.90 -21.93
N TYR A 112 -6.32 12.19 -20.99
CA TYR A 112 -5.84 13.54 -20.71
C TYR A 112 -4.49 13.84 -21.36
N TYR A 113 -3.56 12.88 -21.38
CA TYR A 113 -2.24 13.11 -21.99
C TYR A 113 -2.24 12.91 -23.50
N LYS A 114 -2.53 11.68 -23.95
CA LYS A 114 -2.43 11.29 -25.36
C LYS A 114 -3.48 11.94 -26.24
N ASN A 115 -4.74 11.80 -25.84
CA ASN A 115 -5.89 12.22 -26.65
C ASN A 115 -6.52 13.53 -26.15
N GLY A 116 -6.02 14.08 -25.04
CA GLY A 116 -6.61 15.24 -24.39
C GLY A 116 -6.25 16.58 -25.05
N SER A 117 -7.03 17.60 -24.71
CA SER A 117 -6.73 19.00 -25.03
C SER A 117 -5.51 19.51 -24.24
N GLY A 118 -5.04 20.73 -24.56
CA GLY A 118 -3.98 21.37 -23.79
C GLY A 118 -4.37 21.55 -22.32
N GLU A 119 -5.62 21.91 -22.06
CA GLU A 119 -6.20 22.06 -20.72
C GLU A 119 -6.25 20.73 -19.96
N GLN A 120 -6.57 19.63 -20.64
CA GLN A 120 -6.56 18.31 -20.01
C GLN A 120 -5.12 17.89 -19.68
N ARG A 121 -4.16 18.11 -20.58
CA ARG A 121 -2.73 17.90 -20.27
C ARG A 121 -2.26 18.73 -19.08
N ARG A 122 -2.64 20.01 -19.01
CA ARG A 122 -2.31 20.89 -17.88
C ARG A 122 -3.01 20.43 -16.60
N ALA A 123 -4.28 20.05 -16.66
CA ALA A 123 -5.00 19.52 -15.52
C ALA A 123 -4.31 18.27 -14.95
N LEU A 124 -3.85 17.35 -15.81
CA LEU A 124 -3.07 16.19 -15.40
C LEU A 124 -1.75 16.59 -14.74
N GLN A 125 -1.04 17.59 -15.28
CA GLN A 125 0.18 18.13 -14.67
C GLN A 125 -0.06 18.62 -13.24
N HIS A 126 -1.12 19.40 -13.01
CA HIS A 126 -1.43 19.92 -11.67
C HIS A 126 -1.88 18.81 -10.73
N ALA A 127 -2.62 17.80 -11.20
CA ALA A 127 -2.97 16.65 -10.38
C ALA A 127 -1.71 15.88 -9.93
N LEU A 128 -0.74 15.66 -10.83
CA LEU A 128 0.55 15.07 -10.47
C LEU A 128 1.31 15.92 -9.44
N TRP A 129 1.30 17.25 -9.59
CA TRP A 129 1.91 18.16 -8.63
C TRP A 129 1.26 18.14 -7.25
N GLU A 130 -0.06 18.07 -7.15
CA GLU A 130 -0.73 17.91 -5.86
C GLU A 130 -0.33 16.60 -5.20
N LEU A 131 -0.33 15.49 -5.95
CA LEU A 131 0.10 14.20 -5.43
C LEU A 131 1.57 14.17 -5.02
N GLY A 132 2.44 14.82 -5.78
CA GLY A 132 3.87 14.83 -5.52
C GLY A 132 4.32 15.81 -4.43
N ASN A 133 3.57 16.89 -4.16
CA ASN A 133 4.01 17.93 -3.21
C ASN A 133 3.15 18.09 -1.95
N ASP A 134 1.87 17.76 -2.02
CA ASP A 134 0.87 18.07 -0.99
C ASP A 134 0.27 16.82 -0.37
N TYR A 135 0.13 15.74 -1.14
CA TYR A 135 -0.45 14.50 -0.63
C TYR A 135 0.41 13.84 0.44
N ASP A 136 -0.14 13.64 1.64
CA ASP A 136 0.51 13.01 2.79
C ASP A 136 0.02 11.58 3.06
N GLY A 137 -0.75 11.01 2.14
CA GLY A 137 -1.46 9.74 2.33
C GLY A 137 -2.92 9.91 2.76
N THR A 138 -3.37 11.14 2.99
CA THR A 138 -4.78 11.45 3.28
C THR A 138 -5.38 12.33 2.19
N ALA A 139 -6.59 12.02 1.72
CA ALA A 139 -7.25 12.87 0.73
C ALA A 139 -7.51 14.30 1.22
N ALA A 140 -7.46 14.54 2.54
CA ALA A 140 -7.60 15.86 3.14
C ALA A 140 -6.41 16.79 2.86
N SER A 141 -5.23 16.24 2.55
CA SER A 141 -3.99 17.00 2.33
C SER A 141 -3.90 17.68 0.96
N ILE A 142 -4.66 17.21 -0.04
CA ILE A 142 -4.77 17.90 -1.34
C ILE A 142 -5.82 19.02 -1.28
N ASP A 143 -5.50 20.21 -1.81
CA ASP A 143 -6.39 21.38 -1.75
C ASP A 143 -6.21 22.27 -2.99
N PRO A 144 -7.25 22.44 -3.83
CA PRO A 144 -7.15 23.15 -5.10
C PRO A 144 -7.01 24.68 -4.93
N SER A 145 -7.18 25.19 -3.71
CA SER A 145 -7.15 26.61 -3.36
C SER A 145 -5.98 26.97 -2.45
N ALA A 146 -5.62 26.08 -1.52
CA ALA A 146 -4.58 26.30 -0.52
C ALA A 146 -3.33 25.43 -0.71
N GLY A 147 -3.41 24.36 -1.52
CA GLY A 147 -2.29 23.51 -1.91
C GLY A 147 -1.23 24.26 -2.69
N LYS A 148 -0.16 23.59 -3.08
CA LYS A 148 0.93 24.24 -3.82
C LYS A 148 0.62 24.32 -5.32
N ALA A 149 -0.16 23.40 -5.91
CA ALA A 149 -0.44 23.45 -7.35
C ALA A 149 -1.42 24.57 -7.77
N ARG A 150 -2.22 25.11 -6.83
CA ARG A 150 -3.06 26.33 -6.94
C ARG A 150 -3.67 26.63 -8.32
N PRO A 151 -4.39 25.69 -8.95
CA PRO A 151 -4.88 25.84 -10.32
C PRO A 151 -5.85 27.02 -10.51
N ALA A 152 -6.56 27.45 -9.47
CA ALA A 152 -7.48 28.59 -9.55
C ALA A 152 -6.79 29.97 -9.47
N LEU A 153 -5.54 30.01 -9.00
CA LEU A 153 -4.76 31.25 -8.82
C LEU A 153 -3.67 31.42 -9.87
N GLU A 154 -3.46 30.41 -10.72
CA GLU A 154 -2.52 30.52 -11.82
C GLU A 154 -3.06 31.53 -12.83
N ASP A 155 -2.32 32.64 -13.01
CA ASP A 155 -2.55 33.55 -14.11
C ASP A 155 -2.03 32.86 -15.36
N VAL A 156 -2.89 32.06 -16.00
CA VAL A 156 -2.50 31.34 -17.22
C VAL A 156 -2.59 32.27 -18.43
N THR A 157 -1.98 33.45 -18.30
CA THR A 157 -1.71 34.38 -19.40
C THR A 157 -0.87 33.73 -20.51
N GLU A 158 -0.26 32.57 -20.26
CA GLU A 158 0.37 31.71 -21.27
C GLU A 158 -0.65 31.10 -22.26
N TYR A 159 -1.93 30.92 -21.88
CA TYR A 159 -3.01 30.50 -22.80
C TYR A 159 -3.32 31.56 -23.87
N VAL A 160 -2.97 32.83 -23.65
CA VAL A 160 -3.28 33.93 -24.59
C VAL A 160 -2.56 33.77 -25.94
N LEU A 161 -1.53 32.91 -26.01
CA LEU A 161 -0.77 32.66 -27.24
C LEU A 161 -1.30 31.49 -28.08
N ILE A 162 -2.29 30.72 -27.58
CA ILE A 162 -2.79 29.51 -28.27
C ILE A 162 -4.31 29.62 -28.48
N PRO A 163 -4.77 29.88 -29.74
CA PRO A 163 -6.17 30.03 -30.06
C PRO A 163 -7.02 28.83 -29.62
N GLY A 164 -8.14 29.10 -28.94
CA GLY A 164 -9.10 28.08 -28.51
C GLY A 164 -8.90 27.57 -27.09
N THR A 165 -7.88 28.05 -26.38
CA THR A 165 -7.66 27.66 -24.97
C THR A 165 -8.33 28.59 -23.98
N THR A 166 -8.87 28.06 -22.88
CA THR A 166 -9.54 28.87 -21.84
C THR A 166 -9.22 28.41 -20.42
N GLN A 167 -9.02 29.38 -19.52
CA GLN A 167 -8.88 29.13 -18.08
C GLN A 167 -10.04 28.29 -17.53
N ALA A 168 -11.27 28.56 -18.00
CA ALA A 168 -12.46 27.85 -17.56
C ALA A 168 -12.40 26.35 -17.89
N ALA A 169 -11.96 25.99 -19.10
CA ALA A 169 -11.84 24.59 -19.51
C ALA A 169 -10.75 23.85 -18.71
N PHE A 170 -9.63 24.52 -18.42
CA PHE A 170 -8.60 24.00 -17.52
C PHE A 170 -9.13 23.76 -16.10
N VAL A 171 -9.77 24.77 -15.50
CA VAL A 171 -10.36 24.63 -14.16
C VAL A 171 -11.38 23.50 -14.12
N THR A 172 -12.23 23.34 -15.15
CA THR A 172 -13.18 22.21 -15.24
C THR A 172 -12.48 20.86 -15.35
N ALA A 173 -11.48 20.73 -16.22
CA ALA A 173 -10.72 19.47 -16.37
C ALA A 173 -9.99 19.09 -15.08
N TYR A 174 -9.37 20.07 -14.42
CA TYR A 174 -8.68 19.84 -13.15
C TYR A 174 -9.67 19.50 -12.02
N THR A 175 -10.80 20.20 -11.91
CA THR A 175 -11.84 19.89 -10.91
C THR A 175 -12.33 18.45 -11.06
N THR A 176 -12.45 17.96 -12.29
CA THR A 176 -12.84 16.57 -12.57
C THR A 176 -11.82 15.57 -12.03
N LEU A 177 -10.51 15.80 -12.25
CA LEU A 177 -9.45 14.96 -11.68
C LEU A 177 -9.40 15.04 -10.16
N TYR A 178 -9.56 16.24 -9.60
CA TYR A 178 -9.55 16.47 -8.16
C TYR A 178 -10.68 15.73 -7.45
N ASP A 179 -11.91 15.79 -7.98
CA ASP A 179 -13.05 15.08 -7.42
C ASP A 179 -12.84 13.55 -7.47
N ALA A 180 -12.26 13.04 -8.57
CA ALA A 180 -11.91 11.63 -8.69
C ALA A 180 -10.82 11.21 -7.68
N MET A 181 -9.77 12.01 -7.51
CA MET A 181 -8.75 11.79 -6.48
C MET A 181 -9.38 11.76 -5.07
N ARG A 182 -10.20 12.75 -4.73
CA ARG A 182 -10.89 12.81 -3.42
C ARG A 182 -11.79 11.59 -3.16
N ALA A 183 -12.42 11.05 -4.20
CA ALA A 183 -13.27 9.86 -4.10
C ALA A 183 -12.46 8.56 -3.95
N THR A 184 -11.33 8.43 -4.66
CA THR A 184 -10.60 7.16 -4.75
C THR A 184 -9.48 7.02 -3.71
N LEU A 185 -8.70 8.07 -3.45
CA LEU A 185 -7.53 7.98 -2.57
C LEU A 185 -7.80 7.42 -1.16
N PRO A 186 -8.94 7.72 -0.49
CA PRO A 186 -9.21 7.17 0.84
C PRO A 186 -9.31 5.65 0.91
N THR A 187 -9.63 4.99 -0.20
CA THR A 187 -9.78 3.54 -0.31
C THR A 187 -8.77 2.92 -1.26
N LEU A 188 -7.78 3.69 -1.72
CA LEU A 188 -6.76 3.20 -2.62
C LEU A 188 -5.71 2.44 -1.81
N ARG A 189 -5.53 1.17 -2.13
CA ARG A 189 -4.49 0.34 -1.50
C ARG A 189 -3.11 0.92 -1.76
N THR A 190 -2.28 1.00 -0.72
CA THR A 190 -0.89 1.47 -0.84
C THR A 190 -0.02 0.53 -1.69
N THR A 191 -0.48 -0.70 -1.92
CA THR A 191 0.15 -1.69 -2.79
C THR A 191 -0.31 -1.61 -4.25
N TYR A 192 -1.19 -0.67 -4.60
CA TYR A 192 -1.68 -0.54 -5.97
C TYR A 192 -0.51 -0.33 -6.94
N ARG A 193 -0.54 -1.06 -8.05
CA ARG A 193 0.35 -0.94 -9.20
C ARG A 193 -0.51 -0.90 -10.46
N SER A 194 -0.06 -0.18 -11.49
CA SER A 194 -0.79 -0.16 -12.76
C SER A 194 -0.79 -1.54 -13.42
N GLY A 195 -1.90 -1.89 -14.05
CA GLY A 195 -2.00 -3.05 -14.93
C GLY A 195 -1.90 -2.70 -16.42
N THR A 196 -1.93 -1.41 -16.76
CA THR A 196 -1.94 -0.96 -18.16
C THR A 196 -0.56 -0.53 -18.64
N TYR A 197 0.18 0.19 -17.78
CA TYR A 197 1.45 0.81 -18.12
C TYR A 197 2.55 0.36 -17.17
N THR A 198 3.73 0.14 -17.72
CA THR A 198 4.93 -0.07 -16.94
C THR A 198 5.40 1.31 -16.47
N MET A 199 5.47 1.51 -15.16
CA MET A 199 5.83 2.79 -14.57
C MET A 199 6.82 2.60 -13.43
N ASP A 200 7.77 3.53 -13.37
CA ASP A 200 8.68 3.72 -12.23
C ASP A 200 8.64 5.19 -11.81
N LEU A 201 9.01 5.47 -10.56
CA LEU A 201 9.24 6.82 -10.09
C LEU A 201 10.74 7.12 -10.00
N PHE A 202 11.11 8.28 -10.53
CA PHE A 202 12.48 8.76 -10.61
C PHE A 202 12.63 10.06 -9.81
N SER A 203 13.81 10.26 -9.24
CA SER A 203 14.27 11.56 -8.75
C SER A 203 15.43 12.02 -9.60
N ASN A 204 15.29 13.14 -10.28
CA ASN A 204 16.37 13.79 -10.99
C ASN A 204 17.48 14.19 -10.01
N ARG A 205 18.73 14.04 -10.45
CA ARG A 205 19.93 14.50 -9.75
C ARG A 205 20.37 15.89 -10.19
N ASP A 206 19.99 16.33 -11.40
CA ASP A 206 20.32 17.66 -11.90
C ASP A 206 19.15 18.31 -12.66
N PRO A 207 18.47 19.29 -12.04
CA PRO A 207 18.69 19.66 -10.65
C PRO A 207 18.20 18.56 -9.71
N GLU A 208 18.82 18.53 -8.54
CA GLU A 208 18.37 17.70 -7.43
C GLU A 208 16.91 18.10 -7.08
N TYR A 209 16.10 17.12 -6.68
CA TYR A 209 14.72 17.31 -6.20
C TYR A 209 13.65 17.54 -7.28
N GLN A 210 13.83 17.00 -8.49
CA GLN A 210 12.69 16.80 -9.39
C GLN A 210 12.26 15.35 -9.45
N HIS A 211 11.05 15.08 -9.01
CA HIS A 211 10.48 13.78 -9.13
C HIS A 211 9.76 13.66 -10.47
N MET A 212 9.84 12.47 -11.07
CA MET A 212 9.20 12.16 -12.35
C MET A 212 8.55 10.79 -12.29
N VAL A 213 7.43 10.64 -12.99
CA VAL A 213 6.95 9.32 -13.40
C VAL A 213 7.58 8.97 -14.74
N ALA A 214 8.28 7.84 -14.79
CA ALA A 214 8.81 7.22 -15.99
C ALA A 214 7.79 6.18 -16.48
N LEU A 215 7.13 6.46 -17.60
CA LEU A 215 6.08 5.64 -18.18
C LEU A 215 6.56 4.99 -19.48
N ILE A 216 6.34 3.68 -19.59
CA ILE A 216 6.50 2.90 -20.81
C ILE A 216 5.12 2.36 -21.20
N GLU A 217 4.74 2.56 -22.47
CA GLU A 217 3.46 2.14 -23.04
C GLU A 217 3.39 0.62 -23.28
N ARG A 218 3.51 -0.15 -22.22
CA ARG A 218 3.43 -1.60 -22.22
C ARG A 218 2.88 -2.07 -20.88
N THR A 219 2.01 -3.07 -20.93
CA THR A 219 1.55 -3.81 -19.75
C THR A 219 2.76 -4.28 -18.93
N PRO A 220 2.80 -4.03 -17.60
CA PRO A 220 3.89 -4.52 -16.76
C PRO A 220 3.95 -6.05 -16.80
N ALA A 221 5.05 -6.63 -16.33
CA ALA A 221 5.12 -8.07 -16.19
C ALA A 221 4.14 -8.56 -15.13
N ASN A 222 3.57 -9.74 -15.34
CA ASN A 222 2.69 -10.36 -14.35
C ASN A 222 3.50 -10.75 -13.11
N THR A 223 2.97 -10.43 -11.93
CA THR A 223 3.60 -10.65 -10.62
C THR A 223 2.66 -11.46 -9.72
N PRO A 224 3.18 -12.20 -8.73
CA PRO A 224 2.32 -12.87 -7.76
C PRO A 224 1.34 -11.91 -7.06
N PRO A 225 0.15 -12.40 -6.66
CA PRO A 225 -0.85 -11.56 -6.02
C PRO A 225 -0.38 -11.05 -4.65
N LEU A 226 -1.02 -9.98 -4.17
CA LEU A 226 -0.80 -9.38 -2.86
C LEU A 226 -2.08 -9.49 -2.01
N ALA A 227 -1.89 -9.53 -0.69
CA ALA A 227 -2.96 -9.46 0.30
C ALA A 227 -2.74 -8.27 1.22
N ASP A 228 -3.81 -7.55 1.55
CA ASP A 228 -3.82 -6.51 2.58
C ASP A 228 -4.70 -6.97 3.76
N PRO A 229 -4.13 -7.69 4.75
CA PRO A 229 -4.90 -8.27 5.84
C PRO A 229 -5.28 -7.22 6.89
N SER A 230 -6.46 -7.41 7.49
CA SER A 230 -6.94 -6.64 8.65
C SER A 230 -7.43 -7.58 9.75
N ILE A 231 -7.36 -7.11 11.00
CA ILE A 231 -7.88 -7.82 12.17
C ILE A 231 -8.74 -6.87 13.00
N THR A 232 -9.94 -7.32 13.36
CA THR A 232 -10.90 -6.54 14.16
C THR A 232 -11.39 -7.36 15.36
N GLY A 233 -12.04 -6.68 16.30
CA GLY A 233 -12.50 -7.27 17.56
C GLY A 233 -11.57 -6.97 18.73
N THR A 234 -11.95 -7.44 19.92
CA THR A 234 -11.19 -7.20 21.15
C THR A 234 -10.34 -8.41 21.51
N PRO A 235 -9.00 -8.29 21.57
CA PRO A 235 -8.12 -9.38 21.97
C PRO A 235 -8.26 -9.63 23.49
N GLN A 236 -9.25 -10.42 23.87
CA GLN A 236 -9.54 -10.78 25.26
C GLN A 236 -10.03 -12.23 25.30
N ILE A 237 -9.61 -12.99 26.32
CA ILE A 237 -10.03 -14.41 26.48
C ILE A 237 -11.54 -14.57 26.30
N GLY A 238 -11.94 -15.53 25.47
CA GLY A 238 -13.34 -15.88 25.22
C GLY A 238 -14.10 -14.87 24.34
N LYS A 239 -13.44 -13.81 23.86
CA LYS A 239 -13.94 -12.96 22.79
C LYS A 239 -13.44 -13.47 21.44
N THR A 240 -14.14 -13.05 20.39
CA THR A 240 -13.79 -13.38 19.01
C THR A 240 -13.12 -12.18 18.37
N VAL A 241 -12.03 -12.46 17.67
CA VAL A 241 -11.46 -11.55 16.67
C VAL A 241 -11.82 -12.05 15.28
N THR A 242 -11.86 -11.14 14.33
CA THR A 242 -12.20 -11.44 12.93
C THR A 242 -11.10 -10.91 12.03
N GLY A 243 -10.51 -11.80 11.25
CA GLY A 243 -9.58 -11.49 10.17
C GLY A 243 -10.33 -11.34 8.85
N SER A 244 -9.91 -10.36 8.05
CA SER A 244 -10.30 -10.19 6.65
C SER A 244 -9.07 -9.73 5.86
N TYR A 245 -9.17 -9.67 4.54
CA TYR A 245 -8.11 -9.12 3.69
C TYR A 245 -8.72 -8.67 2.36
N GLU A 246 -8.00 -7.83 1.65
CA GLU A 246 -8.29 -7.52 0.25
C GLU A 246 -7.28 -8.23 -0.67
N TYR A 247 -7.77 -8.87 -1.74
CA TYR A 247 -6.93 -9.52 -2.74
C TYR A 247 -6.57 -8.55 -3.87
N ALA A 248 -5.30 -8.50 -4.26
CA ALA A 248 -4.81 -7.66 -5.33
C ALA A 248 -3.97 -8.47 -6.33
N ASP A 249 -4.19 -8.24 -7.62
CA ASP A 249 -3.35 -8.75 -8.68
C ASP A 249 -3.17 -7.69 -9.78
N ASN A 250 -1.95 -7.55 -10.32
CA ASN A 250 -1.65 -6.49 -11.28
C ASN A 250 -2.13 -6.79 -12.71
N HIS A 251 -2.49 -8.04 -13.01
CA HIS A 251 -3.11 -8.46 -14.27
C HIS A 251 -4.59 -8.82 -14.10
N ALA A 252 -5.16 -8.53 -12.93
CA ALA A 252 -6.50 -8.94 -12.54
C ALA A 252 -6.73 -10.46 -12.67
N ASP A 253 -5.68 -11.25 -12.43
CA ASP A 253 -5.81 -12.70 -12.30
C ASP A 253 -6.75 -13.03 -11.13
N PRO A 254 -7.84 -13.78 -11.35
CA PRO A 254 -8.81 -14.08 -10.30
C PRO A 254 -8.17 -14.85 -9.13
N GLU A 255 -8.57 -14.50 -7.91
CA GLU A 255 -8.16 -15.23 -6.71
C GLU A 255 -8.55 -16.72 -6.80
N ASN A 256 -7.71 -17.60 -6.25
CA ASN A 256 -8.07 -18.97 -5.90
C ASN A 256 -8.46 -19.06 -4.40
N PRO A 257 -9.76 -19.02 -4.05
CA PRO A 257 -10.19 -18.86 -2.65
C PRO A 257 -9.85 -20.06 -1.75
N SER A 258 -9.63 -21.23 -2.34
CA SER A 258 -9.22 -22.44 -1.62
C SER A 258 -7.70 -22.55 -1.48
N GLY A 259 -6.95 -21.83 -2.32
CA GLY A 259 -5.50 -21.75 -2.28
C GLY A 259 -4.98 -20.61 -1.40
N THR A 260 -5.72 -19.50 -1.30
CA THR A 260 -5.39 -18.43 -0.35
C THR A 260 -5.56 -18.94 1.08
N THR A 261 -4.50 -18.84 1.87
CA THR A 261 -4.45 -19.37 3.23
C THR A 261 -4.27 -18.28 4.27
N TYR A 262 -4.81 -18.52 5.47
CA TYR A 262 -4.62 -17.68 6.63
C TYR A 262 -3.93 -18.42 7.78
N ARG A 263 -3.35 -17.63 8.68
CA ARG A 263 -2.88 -18.04 10.00
C ARG A 263 -3.24 -16.98 11.03
N PHE A 264 -3.88 -17.39 12.13
CA PHE A 264 -3.84 -16.61 13.36
C PHE A 264 -2.59 -16.97 14.13
N VAL A 265 -1.84 -15.95 14.55
CA VAL A 265 -0.54 -16.10 15.17
C VAL A 265 -0.53 -15.34 16.48
N THR A 266 0.01 -15.94 17.53
CA THR A 266 0.32 -15.27 18.80
C THR A 266 1.83 -15.07 18.94
N SER A 267 2.25 -13.93 19.49
CA SER A 267 3.67 -13.70 19.78
C SER A 267 3.83 -12.77 20.98
N PRO A 268 4.86 -12.95 21.81
CA PRO A 268 5.18 -11.99 22.87
C PRO A 268 5.85 -10.74 22.29
N ASN A 269 6.35 -10.81 21.05
CA ASN A 269 6.91 -9.69 20.31
C ASN A 269 5.78 -8.94 19.57
N PRO A 270 5.64 -7.60 19.76
CA PRO A 270 4.69 -6.77 19.01
C PRO A 270 5.08 -6.51 17.53
N ASP A 271 6.29 -6.90 17.13
CA ASP A 271 6.85 -6.54 15.83
C ASP A 271 7.23 -7.79 15.00
N ILE A 272 6.26 -8.68 14.73
CA ILE A 272 6.47 -9.79 13.79
C ILE A 272 6.09 -9.40 12.37
N THR A 273 6.79 -9.93 11.38
CA THR A 273 6.53 -9.73 9.96
C THR A 273 6.15 -11.02 9.23
N SER A 274 6.21 -12.17 9.90
CA SER A 274 5.80 -13.47 9.36
C SER A 274 5.29 -14.38 10.49
N SER A 275 4.40 -15.30 10.14
CA SER A 275 3.88 -16.32 11.07
C SER A 275 4.96 -17.23 11.67
N SER A 276 6.09 -17.38 10.99
CA SER A 276 7.25 -18.16 11.44
C SER A 276 7.93 -17.59 12.70
N GLN A 277 7.68 -16.31 13.02
CA GLN A 277 8.25 -15.63 14.19
C GLN A 277 7.34 -15.70 15.43
N GLY A 278 6.18 -16.35 15.32
CA GLY A 278 5.24 -16.53 16.42
C GLY A 278 4.76 -17.98 16.54
N THR A 279 3.71 -18.17 17.33
CA THR A 279 3.01 -19.45 17.48
C THR A 279 1.71 -19.40 16.70
N VAL A 280 1.59 -20.22 15.66
CA VAL A 280 0.34 -20.38 14.91
C VAL A 280 -0.69 -21.06 15.82
N VAL A 281 -1.81 -20.38 16.07
CA VAL A 281 -2.90 -20.87 16.93
C VAL A 281 -4.13 -21.33 16.15
N ASP A 282 -4.26 -20.88 14.90
CA ASP A 282 -5.28 -21.34 13.96
C ASP A 282 -4.81 -21.11 12.52
N SER A 283 -5.28 -21.91 11.57
CA SER A 283 -4.92 -21.78 10.15
C SER A 283 -5.87 -22.54 9.24
N GLY A 284 -6.03 -22.07 8.00
CA GLY A 284 -6.85 -22.74 7.00
C GLY A 284 -6.86 -21.97 5.67
N SER A 285 -7.81 -22.29 4.79
CA SER A 285 -8.11 -21.46 3.62
C SER A 285 -9.01 -20.30 4.03
N THR A 286 -8.88 -19.16 3.36
CA THR A 286 -9.73 -17.99 3.64
C THR A 286 -11.15 -18.14 3.09
N GLY A 287 -11.31 -18.90 2.00
CA GLY A 287 -12.59 -18.96 1.28
C GLY A 287 -12.85 -17.73 0.39
N GLY A 288 -11.86 -16.85 0.24
CA GLY A 288 -11.88 -15.65 -0.62
C GLY A 288 -11.85 -14.34 0.17
N ASP A 289 -11.47 -13.25 -0.49
CA ASP A 289 -11.40 -11.90 0.08
C ASP A 289 -12.77 -11.32 0.50
N ASP A 290 -13.84 -11.74 -0.17
CA ASP A 290 -15.23 -11.46 0.22
C ASP A 290 -15.67 -12.15 1.53
N GLN A 291 -14.82 -13.01 2.12
CA GLN A 291 -15.11 -13.75 3.35
C GLN A 291 -14.30 -13.24 4.54
N THR A 292 -14.77 -13.62 5.73
CA THR A 292 -14.05 -13.32 6.98
C THR A 292 -13.81 -14.59 7.77
N VAL A 293 -12.69 -14.63 8.49
CA VAL A 293 -12.28 -15.77 9.31
C VAL A 293 -12.28 -15.33 10.78
N SER A 294 -12.89 -16.11 11.65
CA SER A 294 -13.01 -15.77 13.07
C SER A 294 -12.18 -16.68 13.96
N TYR A 295 -11.51 -16.11 14.95
CA TYR A 295 -10.79 -16.85 15.98
C TYR A 295 -11.28 -16.48 17.38
N THR A 296 -11.60 -17.48 18.19
CA THR A 296 -11.97 -17.27 19.60
C THR A 296 -10.72 -17.33 20.46
N VAL A 297 -10.40 -16.22 21.10
CA VAL A 297 -9.19 -16.04 21.92
C VAL A 297 -9.18 -17.02 23.09
N GLN A 298 -8.11 -17.80 23.19
CA GLN A 298 -7.95 -18.87 24.16
C GLN A 298 -7.22 -18.36 25.42
N PRO A 299 -7.37 -19.06 26.56
CA PRO A 299 -6.61 -18.76 27.78
C PRO A 299 -5.07 -18.83 27.60
N THR A 300 -4.58 -19.58 26.62
CA THR A 300 -3.15 -19.69 26.30
C THR A 300 -2.58 -18.44 25.64
N ASP A 301 -3.44 -17.56 25.10
CA ASP A 301 -3.02 -16.40 24.33
C ASP A 301 -2.75 -15.18 25.21
N VAL A 302 -3.04 -15.28 26.52
CA VAL A 302 -2.92 -14.19 27.48
C VAL A 302 -1.53 -13.60 27.50
N ASN A 303 -1.45 -12.27 27.52
CA ASN A 303 -0.21 -11.50 27.43
C ASN A 303 0.57 -11.67 26.11
N GLN A 304 -0.03 -12.31 25.09
CA GLN A 304 0.51 -12.34 23.73
C GLN A 304 -0.17 -11.26 22.88
N TYR A 305 0.50 -10.82 21.83
CA TYR A 305 -0.11 -10.09 20.72
C TYR A 305 -0.68 -11.08 19.71
N LEU A 306 -1.80 -10.75 19.10
CA LEU A 306 -2.46 -11.55 18.08
C LEU A 306 -2.29 -10.89 16.70
N TYR A 307 -2.11 -11.73 15.68
CA TYR A 307 -1.91 -11.32 14.30
C TYR A 307 -2.76 -12.17 13.38
N TYR A 308 -3.18 -11.59 12.26
CA TYR A 308 -3.78 -12.32 11.15
C TYR A 308 -2.83 -12.22 9.95
N CYS A 309 -2.35 -13.37 9.46
CA CYS A 309 -1.44 -13.46 8.33
C CYS A 309 -2.12 -14.16 7.16
N VAL A 310 -1.90 -13.65 5.94
CA VAL A 310 -2.51 -14.18 4.70
C VAL A 310 -1.43 -14.43 3.66
N THR A 311 -1.52 -15.56 2.97
CA THR A 311 -0.74 -15.88 1.76
C THR A 311 -1.71 -16.01 0.59
N PRO A 312 -1.79 -15.03 -0.33
CA PRO A 312 -2.74 -15.04 -1.44
C PRO A 312 -2.33 -16.03 -2.54
N ASP A 313 -3.33 -16.59 -3.22
CA ASP A 313 -3.14 -17.49 -4.35
C ASP A 313 -4.05 -17.07 -5.51
N ALA A 314 -3.52 -17.07 -6.72
CA ALA A 314 -4.23 -16.75 -7.96
C ALA A 314 -4.58 -18.03 -8.74
N GLN A 315 -5.65 -17.99 -9.55
CA GLN A 315 -6.00 -19.09 -10.45
C GLN A 315 -5.08 -19.19 -11.67
N THR A 316 -4.52 -18.05 -12.08
CA THR A 316 -3.66 -17.88 -13.25
C THR A 316 -2.48 -16.98 -12.90
N GLY A 317 -1.47 -16.95 -13.77
CA GLY A 317 -0.28 -16.14 -13.54
C GLY A 317 0.68 -16.74 -12.51
N PRO A 318 1.72 -15.97 -12.10
CA PRO A 318 2.61 -16.35 -11.02
C PRO A 318 1.85 -16.46 -9.69
N THR A 319 2.04 -17.56 -8.96
CA THR A 319 1.35 -17.80 -7.68
C THR A 319 2.12 -18.85 -6.86
N PRO A 320 2.07 -18.87 -5.51
CA PRO A 320 1.40 -17.94 -4.60
C PRO A 320 2.15 -16.62 -4.39
N GLY A 321 1.45 -15.64 -3.82
CA GLY A 321 2.04 -14.41 -3.31
C GLY A 321 2.80 -14.60 -2.00
N LEU A 322 3.39 -13.51 -1.49
CA LEU A 322 4.10 -13.51 -0.22
C LEU A 322 3.12 -13.46 0.97
N GLU A 323 3.50 -14.08 2.08
CA GLU A 323 2.77 -13.95 3.34
C GLU A 323 2.89 -12.50 3.86
N VAL A 324 1.76 -11.92 4.25
CA VAL A 324 1.69 -10.61 4.92
C VAL A 324 0.90 -10.77 6.22
N CYS A 325 1.34 -10.12 7.29
CA CYS A 325 0.66 -10.12 8.59
C CYS A 325 0.15 -8.72 8.94
N THR A 326 -0.94 -8.65 9.70
CA THR A 326 -1.44 -7.41 10.30
C THR A 326 -0.43 -6.80 11.27
N ALA A 327 -0.65 -5.54 11.66
CA ALA A 327 -0.09 -5.02 12.90
C ALA A 327 -0.59 -5.82 14.13
N ALA A 328 0.12 -5.67 15.25
CA ALA A 328 -0.21 -6.36 16.49
C ALA A 328 -1.57 -5.93 17.07
N ALA A 329 -2.45 -6.90 17.32
CA ALA A 329 -3.68 -6.70 18.10
C ALA A 329 -3.48 -7.20 19.53
N GLY A 330 -3.52 -6.30 20.52
CA GLY A 330 -3.38 -6.66 21.93
C GLY A 330 -2.40 -5.77 22.69
N PRO A 331 -1.83 -6.28 23.80
CA PRO A 331 -1.79 -7.69 24.22
C PRO A 331 -3.15 -8.24 24.67
N VAL A 332 -3.31 -9.56 24.62
CA VAL A 332 -4.54 -10.24 25.01
C VAL A 332 -4.81 -10.08 26.51
N ALA A 333 -5.97 -9.53 26.83
CA ALA A 333 -6.42 -9.32 28.20
C ALA A 333 -7.08 -10.56 28.80
N SER A 334 -6.91 -10.76 30.12
CA SER A 334 -7.69 -11.76 30.86
C SER A 334 -9.12 -11.31 31.10
N LEU A 335 -10.04 -12.25 31.32
CA LEU A 335 -11.36 -11.91 31.84
C LEU A 335 -11.24 -11.36 33.27
N PRO A 336 -12.02 -10.34 33.66
CA PRO A 336 -12.12 -9.97 35.06
C PRO A 336 -12.62 -11.17 35.86
N PRO A 337 -12.15 -11.39 37.11
CA PRO A 337 -12.62 -12.49 37.93
C PRO A 337 -14.15 -12.41 38.04
N LYS A 338 -14.82 -13.51 37.70
CA LYS A 338 -16.28 -13.63 37.87
C LYS A 338 -16.57 -13.31 39.33
N ALA A 339 -17.37 -12.28 39.59
CA ALA A 339 -17.78 -11.94 40.94
C ALA A 339 -18.38 -13.19 41.59
N VAL A 340 -17.70 -13.73 42.60
CA VAL A 340 -18.26 -14.82 43.40
C VAL A 340 -19.48 -14.22 44.08
N PRO A 341 -20.68 -14.83 44.01
CA PRO A 341 -21.82 -14.35 44.77
C PRO A 341 -21.41 -14.27 46.23
N SER A 342 -21.26 -13.07 46.77
CA SER A 342 -21.05 -12.90 48.20
C SER A 342 -22.31 -13.42 48.86
N LEU A 343 -22.17 -14.38 49.78
CA LEU A 343 -23.28 -14.79 50.64
C LEU A 343 -23.84 -13.52 51.28
N ASN A 344 -25.14 -13.26 51.08
CA ASN A 344 -25.75 -12.15 51.78
C ASN A 344 -25.73 -12.44 53.30
N GLN A 345 -25.88 -11.40 54.11
CA GLN A 345 -25.78 -11.50 55.56
C GLN A 345 -26.74 -12.58 56.14
N TRP A 346 -27.89 -12.79 55.50
CA TRP A 346 -28.86 -13.82 55.88
C TRP A 346 -28.40 -15.24 55.55
N SER A 347 -27.77 -15.46 54.39
CA SER A 347 -27.18 -16.74 54.02
C SER A 347 -26.01 -17.10 54.94
N LEU A 348 -25.22 -16.11 55.36
CA LEU A 348 -24.18 -16.28 56.38
C LEU A 348 -24.75 -16.63 57.75
N MET A 349 -25.80 -15.93 58.18
CA MET A 349 -26.48 -16.22 59.46
C MET A 349 -27.13 -17.61 59.46
N ALA A 350 -27.76 -18.02 58.35
CA ALA A 350 -28.35 -19.35 58.20
C ALA A 350 -27.27 -20.45 58.27
N LEU A 351 -26.13 -20.26 57.59
CA LEU A 351 -25.01 -21.21 57.60
C LEU A 351 -24.40 -21.36 59.00
N MET A 352 -24.21 -20.24 59.70
CA MET A 352 -23.70 -20.23 61.08
C MET A 352 -24.68 -20.91 62.06
N SER A 353 -25.98 -20.72 61.86
CA SER A 353 -27.02 -21.38 62.66
C SER A 353 -27.03 -22.89 62.42
N LEU A 354 -26.82 -23.34 61.18
CA LEU A 354 -26.73 -24.75 60.83
C LEU A 354 -25.50 -25.41 61.47
N LEU A 355 -24.35 -24.74 61.43
CA LEU A 355 -23.11 -25.20 62.07
C LEU A 355 -23.25 -25.29 63.60
N ALA A 356 -23.90 -24.31 64.23
CA ALA A 356 -24.20 -24.35 65.66
C ALA A 356 -25.12 -25.52 66.04
N ALA A 357 -26.17 -25.77 65.25
CA ALA A 357 -27.09 -26.88 65.45
C ALA A 357 -26.39 -28.26 65.29
N MET A 358 -25.48 -28.39 64.33
CA MET A 358 -24.69 -29.61 64.13
C MET A 358 -23.60 -29.80 65.21
N GLY A 359 -23.07 -28.72 65.79
CA GLY A 359 -22.15 -28.81 66.94
C GLY A 359 -22.83 -29.27 68.23
N LEU A 360 -24.09 -28.86 68.44
CA LEU A 360 -24.87 -29.20 69.63
C LEU A 360 -25.32 -30.66 69.67
N THR A 361 -25.42 -31.36 68.53
CA THR A 361 -25.85 -32.79 68.51
C THR A 361 -24.73 -33.78 68.90
N ARG A 362 -23.46 -33.35 69.01
CA ARG A 362 -22.34 -34.23 69.38
C ARG A 362 -22.03 -34.30 70.89
N ILE A 363 -22.65 -33.49 71.76
CA ILE A 363 -22.24 -33.33 73.18
C ILE A 363 -23.16 -34.06 74.18
N ARG A 364 -23.93 -35.09 73.78
CA ARG A 364 -24.67 -35.90 74.77
C ARG A 364 -24.50 -37.41 74.54
N ARG A 365 -23.39 -37.95 75.05
CA ARG A 365 -23.34 -39.35 75.52
C ARG A 365 -23.23 -39.34 77.05
N PRO A 366 -24.17 -39.97 77.77
CA PRO A 366 -24.09 -40.05 79.23
C PRO A 366 -23.03 -41.07 79.67
N ARG A 367 -22.23 -40.69 80.68
CA ARG A 367 -21.34 -41.57 81.43
C ARG A 367 -22.21 -42.50 82.28
N LYS A 368 -22.10 -43.82 82.10
CA LYS A 368 -22.67 -44.83 83.00
C LYS A 368 -21.80 -44.95 84.25
N ALA A 369 -22.43 -44.99 85.41
CA ALA A 369 -21.93 -45.64 86.63
C ALA A 369 -22.93 -46.76 86.96
#